data_AF-A0A958SIP0-F1
#
_entry.id   AF-A0A958SIP0-F1
#
_cell.length_a   1.000
_cell.length_b   1.000
_cell.length_c   1.000
_cell.angle_alpha   90.00
_cell.angle_beta   90.00
_cell.angle_gamma   90.00
#
_symmetry.space_group_name_H-M   'P 1'
#
loop_
_entity.id
_entity.type
_entity.pdbx_description
1 polymer ?
#
loop_
_entity_poly.entity_id
_entity_poly.type
_entity_poly.pdbx_seq_one_letter_code
_entity_poly.pdbx_strand_id
1 'polypeptide(L)'
;MSIQDLSALIDQASAYKEQVDEKKEQLKDIQKELDKLNKMIVEYFEENNLKSIKGETYMAYTVERRSLKIEDRNEFFSWLRDKGIFDDVISVSSQKLGPLYNEEL
;
A
#
# COMPACT_ATOMS: atom_id res chain seq x y z
N MET A 1 -42.33 -13.70 1.49
CA MET A 1 -41.07 -14.30 1.97
C MET A 1 -41.42 -15.14 3.18
N SER A 2 -41.25 -16.46 3.08
CA SER A 2 -41.59 -17.40 4.15
C SER A 2 -40.45 -17.50 5.15
N ILE A 3 -40.73 -18.05 6.33
CA ILE A 3 -39.71 -18.34 7.35
C ILE A 3 -38.65 -19.32 6.80
N GLN A 4 -39.06 -20.23 5.90
CA GLN A 4 -38.15 -21.17 5.24
C GLN A 4 -37.19 -20.46 4.26
N ASP A 5 -37.66 -19.44 3.53
CA ASP A 5 -36.80 -18.64 2.65
C ASP A 5 -35.76 -17.86 3.46
N LEU A 6 -36.14 -17.35 4.64
CA LEU A 6 -35.23 -16.64 5.53
C LEU A 6 -34.16 -17.58 6.11
N SER A 7 -34.54 -18.80 6.51
CA SER A 7 -33.59 -19.80 7.01
C SER A 7 -32.53 -20.14 5.95
N ALA A 8 -32.96 -20.37 4.70
CA ALA A 8 -32.05 -20.68 3.60
C ALA A 8 -31.06 -19.53 3.32
N LEU A 9 -31.51 -18.27 3.43
CA LEU A 9 -30.63 -17.11 3.29
C LEU A 9 -29.62 -17.00 4.44
N ILE A 10 -30.02 -17.33 5.68
CA ILE A 10 -29.11 -17.35 6.83
C ILE A 10 -28.04 -18.43 6.67
N ASP A 11 -28.43 -19.62 6.23
CA ASP A 11 -27.49 -20.73 5.98
C ASP A 11 -26.49 -20.37 4.88
N GLN A 12 -26.95 -19.75 3.80
CA GLN A 12 -26.07 -19.25 2.73
C GLN A 12 -25.13 -18.16 3.24
N ALA A 13 -25.62 -17.19 4.02
CA ALA A 13 -24.79 -16.13 4.59
C ALA A 13 -23.71 -16.70 5.53
N SER A 14 -24.05 -17.74 6.30
CA SER A 14 -23.10 -18.44 7.18
C SER A 14 -22.00 -19.14 6.36
N ALA A 15 -22.37 -19.87 5.31
CA ALA A 15 -21.41 -20.53 4.41
C ALA A 15 -20.48 -19.54 3.71
N TYR A 16 -21.01 -18.38 3.26
CA TYR A 16 -20.16 -17.33 2.67
C TYR A 16 -19.23 -16.69 3.70
N LYS A 17 -19.68 -16.52 4.95
CA LYS A 17 -18.83 -15.98 6.01
C LYS A 17 -17.63 -16.89 6.29
N GLU A 18 -17.86 -18.21 6.35
CA GLU A 18 -16.80 -19.20 6.51
C GLU A 18 -15.79 -19.15 5.36
N GLN A 19 -16.26 -19.08 4.11
CA GLN A 19 -15.39 -18.90 2.95
C GLN A 19 -14.57 -17.60 2.99
N VAL A 20 -15.15 -16.51 3.50
CA VAL A 20 -14.43 -15.24 3.66
C VAL A 20 -13.33 -15.38 4.72
N ASP A 21 -13.61 -16.04 5.83
CA ASP A 21 -12.65 -16.21 6.91
C ASP A 21 -11.49 -17.14 6.48
N GLU A 22 -11.78 -18.22 5.75
CA GLU A 22 -10.74 -19.08 5.14
C GLU A 22 -9.85 -18.30 4.15
N LYS A 23 -10.45 -17.51 3.25
CA LYS A 23 -9.69 -16.71 2.28
C LYS A 23 -8.84 -15.64 2.94
N LYS A 24 -9.31 -15.05 4.05
CA LYS A 24 -8.51 -14.10 4.84
C LYS A 24 -7.30 -14.78 5.46
N GLU A 25 -7.44 -16.01 5.94
CA GLU A 25 -6.31 -16.74 6.50
C GLU A 25 -5.28 -17.08 5.41
N GLN A 26 -5.74 -17.57 4.24
CA GLN A 26 -4.88 -17.77 3.07
C GLN A 26 -4.16 -16.49 2.65
N LEU A 27 -4.85 -15.34 2.67
CA LEU A 27 -4.26 -14.05 2.34
C LEU A 27 -3.14 -13.67 3.32
N LYS A 28 -3.31 -13.91 4.62
CA LYS A 28 -2.26 -13.64 5.62
C LYS A 28 -1.00 -14.45 5.33
N ASP A 29 -1.13 -15.71 4.93
CA ASP A 29 0.02 -16.55 4.66
C ASP A 29 0.74 -16.13 3.37
N ILE A 30 -0.01 -15.76 2.33
CA ILE A 30 0.56 -15.15 1.11
C ILE A 30 1.29 -13.84 1.45
N GLN A 31 0.70 -13.00 2.31
CA GLN A 31 1.31 -11.74 2.74
C GLN A 31 2.65 -11.97 3.45
N LYS A 32 2.74 -12.95 4.35
CA LYS A 32 3.99 -13.31 5.04
C LYS A 32 5.08 -13.74 4.06
N GLU A 33 4.75 -14.58 3.08
CA GLU A 33 5.71 -15.02 2.07
C GLU A 33 6.16 -13.84 1.19
N LEU A 34 5.25 -12.94 0.83
CA LEU A 34 5.59 -11.71 0.10
C LEU A 34 6.55 -10.82 0.91
N ASP A 35 6.28 -10.62 2.20
CA ASP A 35 7.13 -9.83 3.08
C ASP A 35 8.53 -10.45 3.23
N LYS A 36 8.61 -11.78 3.30
CA LYS A 36 9.88 -12.51 3.32
C LYS A 36 10.66 -12.30 2.02
N LEU A 37 10.01 -12.40 0.85
CA LEU A 37 10.64 -12.13 -0.44
C LEU A 37 11.11 -10.68 -0.55
N ASN A 38 10.31 -9.72 -0.09
CA ASN A 38 10.71 -8.31 -0.07
C ASN A 38 11.95 -8.07 0.79
N LYS A 39 12.06 -8.72 1.96
CA LYS A 39 13.27 -8.66 2.79
C LYS A 39 14.48 -9.21 2.05
N MET A 40 14.36 -10.37 1.41
CA MET A 40 15.45 -10.95 0.63
C MET A 40 15.88 -10.04 -0.53
N ILE A 41 14.95 -9.36 -1.19
CA ILE A 41 15.26 -8.38 -2.24
C ILE A 41 16.04 -7.20 -1.67
N VAL A 42 15.62 -6.67 -0.51
CA VAL A 42 16.32 -5.56 0.15
C VAL A 42 17.72 -5.98 0.58
N GLU A 43 17.87 -7.12 1.25
CA GLU A 43 19.17 -7.68 1.66
C GLU A 43 20.09 -7.84 0.45
N TYR A 44 19.57 -8.37 -0.67
CA TYR A 44 20.34 -8.50 -1.91
C TYR A 44 20.79 -7.14 -2.48
N PHE A 45 19.92 -6.13 -2.44
CA PHE A 45 20.27 -4.78 -2.89
C PHE A 45 21.35 -4.16 -1.99
N GLU A 46 21.28 -4.37 -0.68
CA GLU A 46 22.28 -3.90 0.28
C GLU A 46 23.64 -4.59 0.09
N GLU A 47 23.65 -5.93 -0.01
CA GLU A 47 24.88 -6.72 -0.21
C GLU A 47 25.60 -6.37 -1.51
N ASN A 48 24.84 -6.08 -2.58
CA ASN A 48 25.39 -5.78 -3.90
C ASN A 48 25.49 -4.27 -4.18
N ASN A 49 25.14 -3.42 -3.20
CA ASN A 49 25.12 -1.97 -3.31
C ASN A 49 24.33 -1.46 -4.55
N LEU A 50 23.20 -2.11 -4.82
CA LEU A 50 22.33 -1.84 -5.96
C LEU A 50 21.24 -0.84 -5.56
N LYS A 51 20.97 0.12 -6.44
CA LYS A 51 19.90 1.11 -6.26
C LYS A 51 18.62 0.77 -7.04
N SER A 52 18.78 0.06 -8.16
CA SER A 52 17.66 -0.34 -9.02
C SER A 52 18.03 -1.50 -9.92
N ILE A 53 17.08 -2.40 -10.18
CA ILE A 53 17.13 -3.41 -11.23
C ILE A 53 15.85 -3.31 -12.07
N LYS A 54 16.00 -3.44 -13.38
CA LYS A 54 14.88 -3.53 -14.33
C LYS A 54 14.94 -4.89 -15.03
N GLY A 55 13.88 -5.66 -14.91
CA GLY A 55 13.64 -6.87 -15.70
C GLY A 55 12.68 -6.59 -16.86
N GLU A 56 12.34 -7.62 -17.62
CA GLU A 56 11.39 -7.51 -18.74
C GLU A 56 9.97 -7.14 -18.28
N THR A 57 9.58 -7.57 -17.07
CA THR A 57 8.24 -7.40 -16.50
C THR A 57 8.20 -6.60 -15.20
N TYR A 58 9.36 -6.18 -14.68
CA TYR A 58 9.43 -5.54 -13.37
C TYR A 58 10.50 -4.44 -13.30
N MET A 59 10.31 -3.53 -12.35
CA MET A 59 11.31 -2.57 -11.92
C MET A 59 11.32 -2.57 -10.39
N ALA A 60 12.49 -2.84 -9.81
CA ALA A 60 12.71 -2.82 -8.36
C ALA A 60 13.76 -1.75 -8.05
N TYR A 61 13.52 -0.95 -7.02
CA TYR A 61 14.44 0.11 -6.58
C TYR A 61 14.35 0.26 -5.07
N THR A 62 15.49 0.54 -4.43
CA THR A 62 15.53 0.89 -3.02
C THR A 62 15.15 2.35 -2.85
N VAL A 63 14.17 2.62 -1.99
CA VAL A 63 13.79 3.98 -1.61
C VAL A 63 14.34 4.23 -0.21
N GLU A 64 15.33 5.12 -0.10
CA GLU A 64 15.67 5.72 1.20
C GLU A 64 14.51 6.59 1.64
N ARG A 65 13.58 6.01 2.43
CA ARG A 65 12.53 6.78 3.10
C ARG A 65 13.19 7.66 4.17
N ARG A 66 13.45 8.92 3.84
CA ARG A 66 13.67 9.96 4.86
C ARG A 66 12.32 10.40 5.39
N SER A 67 12.04 10.03 6.63
CA SER A 67 10.93 10.60 7.38
C SER A 67 11.25 12.07 7.67
N LEU A 68 10.79 12.98 6.81
CA LEU A 68 10.78 14.41 7.13
C LEU A 68 9.63 14.62 8.12
N LYS A 69 9.97 14.94 9.38
CA LYS A 69 8.98 15.52 10.30
C LYS A 69 8.66 16.91 9.77
N ILE A 70 7.61 17.02 8.97
CA ILE A 70 7.14 18.29 8.44
C ILE A 70 6.35 18.96 9.57
N GLU A 71 7.05 19.69 10.42
CA GLU A 71 6.41 20.55 11.43
C GLU A 71 5.80 21.80 10.80
N ASP A 72 6.28 22.21 9.62
CA ASP A 72 5.81 23.38 8.91
C ASP A 72 5.49 23.07 7.43
N ARG A 73 4.23 23.27 7.06
CA ARG A 73 3.66 22.99 5.73
C ARG A 73 4.44 23.71 4.61
N ASN A 74 5.10 24.82 4.91
CA ASN A 74 5.91 25.58 3.96
C ASN A 74 7.24 24.89 3.58
N GLU A 75 7.83 24.10 4.48
CA GLU A 75 9.03 23.31 4.17
C GLU A 75 8.71 22.15 3.24
N PHE A 76 7.54 21.52 3.40
CA PHE A 76 7.07 20.47 2.50
C PHE A 76 6.85 20.99 1.08
N PHE A 77 6.22 22.16 0.94
CA PHE A 77 6.02 22.77 -0.38
C PHE A 77 7.33 23.25 -1.01
N SER A 78 8.30 23.71 -0.21
CA SER A 78 9.65 24.03 -0.69
C SER A 78 10.38 22.77 -1.17
N TRP A 79 10.30 21.66 -0.42
CA TRP A 79 10.89 20.38 -0.82
C TRP A 79 10.28 19.83 -2.12
N LEU A 80 8.95 19.89 -2.27
CA LEU A 80 8.28 19.50 -3.51
C LEU A 80 8.71 20.37 -4.71
N ARG A 81 8.97 21.66 -4.47
CA ARG A 81 9.43 22.61 -5.50
C ARG A 81 10.87 22.34 -5.90
N ASP A 82 11.76 22.09 -4.93
CA ASP A 82 13.16 21.74 -5.18
C ASP A 82 13.31 20.41 -5.93
N LYS A 83 12.34 19.51 -5.81
CA LYS A 83 12.28 18.26 -6.56
C LYS A 83 11.65 18.39 -7.95
N GLY A 84 11.16 19.57 -8.33
CA GLY A 84 10.45 19.79 -9.59
C GLY A 84 9.08 19.09 -9.67
N ILE A 85 8.58 18.57 -8.55
CA ILE A 85 7.30 17.84 -8.45
C ILE A 85 6.14 18.81 -8.19
N PHE A 86 6.43 20.02 -7.69
CA PHE A 86 5.42 20.98 -7.30
C PHE A 86 4.51 21.41 -8.46
N ASP A 87 5.07 21.66 -9.65
CA ASP A 87 4.30 22.15 -10.79
C ASP A 87 3.29 21.10 -11.34
N ASP A 88 3.56 19.80 -11.18
CA ASP A 88 2.63 18.73 -11.56
C ASP A 88 1.44 18.60 -10.58
N VAL A 89 1.58 19.09 -9.35
CA VAL A 89 0.60 18.91 -8.26
C VAL A 89 -0.24 20.19 -8.00
N ILE A 90 0.15 21.35 -8.52
CA ILE A 90 -0.56 22.64 -8.29
C ILE A 90 -2.01 22.67 -8.83
N SER A 91 -2.42 21.71 -9.66
CA SER A 91 -3.84 21.61 -10.08
C SER A 91 -4.75 20.95 -9.03
N VAL A 92 -4.20 20.46 -7.92
CA VAL A 92 -4.90 19.61 -6.97
C VAL A 92 -5.31 20.43 -5.74
N SER A 93 -6.58 20.85 -5.71
CA SER A 93 -7.16 21.56 -4.58
C SER A 93 -7.00 20.79 -3.26
N SER A 94 -6.99 21.52 -2.15
CA SER A 94 -6.78 21.04 -0.78
C SER A 94 -7.65 19.83 -0.37
N GLN A 95 -8.75 19.58 -1.08
CA GLN A 95 -9.64 18.43 -0.87
C GLN A 95 -9.02 17.08 -1.30
N LYS A 96 -8.09 17.07 -2.25
CA LYS A 96 -7.42 15.86 -2.73
C LYS A 96 -6.13 15.54 -1.96
N LEU A 97 -5.56 16.53 -1.25
CA LEU A 97 -4.35 16.36 -0.44
C LEU A 97 -4.62 15.75 0.95
N GLY A 98 -5.85 15.89 1.47
CA GLY A 98 -6.24 15.34 2.78
C GLY A 98 -6.19 13.81 2.86
N PRO A 99 -6.76 13.07 1.88
CA PRO A 99 -6.71 11.61 1.87
C PRO A 99 -5.28 11.06 1.76
N LEU A 100 -4.44 11.67 0.92
CA LEU A 100 -3.03 11.27 0.73
C LEU A 100 -2.18 11.45 1.99
N TYR A 101 -2.47 12.48 2.80
CA TYR A 101 -1.79 12.68 4.09
C TYR A 101 -2.19 11.63 5.14
N ASN A 102 -3.44 11.15 5.09
CA ASN A 102 -3.95 10.15 6.03
C ASN A 102 -3.60 8.70 5.65
N GLU A 103 -3.24 8.43 4.40
CA GLU A 103 -2.76 7.12 3.94
C GLU A 103 -1.28 6.87 4.30
N GLU A 104 -0.52 7.92 4.61
CA GLU A 104 0.92 7.86 4.94
C GLU A 104 1.22 8.05 6.45
N LEU A 105 0.18 8.03 7.30
CA LEU A 105 0.27 7.93 8.77
C LEU A 105 -0.09 6.51 9.23
#